data_AF-A0A1I2HUV7-F1
#
_entry.id   AF-A0A1I2HUV7-F1
#
_cell.length_a   1.000
_cell.length_b   1.000
_cell.length_c   1.000
_cell.angle_alpha   90.00
_cell.angle_beta   90.00
_cell.angle_gamma   90.00
#
_symmetry.space_group_name_H-M   'P 1'
#
loop_
_entity.id
_entity.type
_entity.pdbx_description
1 polymer ?
#
loop_
_entity_poly.entity_id
_entity_poly.type
_entity_poly.pdbx_seq_one_letter_code
_entity_poly.pdbx_strand_id
1 'polypeptide(L)'
;MVQLSIPATYWDDYSERQAVDEESQMAVEVKRAGSRVTIEADAIQLQYLKDDAEFYAQGNTDDTPAAVLRGAKRVAEMCAAIEFRTQA
;
A
#
# COMPACT_ATOMS: atom_id res chain seq x y z
N MET A 1 3.14 14.92 -4.68
CA MET A 1 3.60 13.76 -3.88
C MET A 1 2.92 13.79 -2.53
N VAL A 2 2.60 12.62 -1.99
CA VAL A 2 1.97 12.41 -0.69
C VAL A 2 2.87 11.52 0.17
N GLN A 3 2.85 11.74 1.47
CA GLN A 3 3.52 10.87 2.43
C GLN A 3 2.49 10.14 3.29
N LEU A 4 2.71 8.84 3.48
CA LEU A 4 1.79 7.93 4.16
C LEU A 4 2.53 7.06 5.15
N SER A 5 1.97 6.88 6.35
CA SER A 5 2.50 5.90 7.30
C SER A 5 1.61 4.66 7.33
N ILE A 6 2.06 3.57 6.70
CA ILE A 6 1.33 2.32 6.55
C ILE A 6 1.87 1.21 7.46
N PRO A 7 1.12 0.11 7.69
CA PRO A 7 1.60 -1.03 8.46
C PRO A 7 2.81 -1.69 7.78
N ALA A 8 3.90 -1.90 8.54
CA ALA A 8 5.09 -2.57 8.03
C ALA A 8 4.81 -4.00 7.57
N THR A 9 3.90 -4.69 8.27
CA THR A 9 3.50 -6.07 7.93
C THR A 9 2.82 -6.19 6.58
N TYR A 10 2.17 -5.13 6.08
CA TYR A 10 1.66 -5.17 4.70
C TYR A 10 2.76 -4.76 3.73
N TRP A 11 3.53 -3.72 4.07
CA TRP A 11 4.58 -3.20 3.20
C TRP A 11 5.65 -4.24 2.84
N ASP A 12 6.05 -5.06 3.81
CA ASP A 12 7.08 -6.08 3.61
C ASP A 12 6.58 -7.18 2.64
N ASP A 13 5.32 -7.64 2.78
CA ASP A 13 4.68 -8.58 1.85
C ASP A 13 4.23 -7.95 0.51
N TYR A 14 3.94 -6.64 0.50
CA TYR A 14 3.62 -5.87 -0.72
C TYR A 14 4.77 -5.92 -1.74
N SER A 15 6.02 -6.01 -1.26
CA SER A 15 7.18 -6.12 -2.14
C SER A 15 7.21 -7.42 -2.98
N GLU A 16 6.40 -8.43 -2.63
CA GLU A 16 6.38 -9.72 -3.31
C GLU A 16 5.48 -9.75 -4.55
N ARG A 17 4.53 -8.81 -4.68
CA ARG A 17 3.66 -8.71 -5.85
C ARG A 17 4.16 -7.60 -6.78
N GLN A 18 4.94 -7.98 -7.79
CA GLN A 18 5.26 -7.06 -8.88
C GLN A 18 4.14 -7.03 -9.93
N ALA A 19 3.11 -6.22 -9.67
CA ALA A 19 2.08 -5.88 -10.66
C ALA A 19 2.28 -4.47 -11.27
N VAL A 20 3.52 -3.98 -11.27
CA VAL A 20 3.92 -2.72 -11.93
C VAL A 20 4.69 -3.05 -13.22
N ASP A 21 4.54 -2.20 -14.24
CA ASP A 21 5.29 -2.32 -15.50
C ASP A 21 6.76 -1.93 -15.30
N GLU A 22 7.02 -0.97 -14.40
CA GLU A 22 8.34 -0.47 -14.05
C GLU A 22 8.47 -0.24 -12.53
N GLU A 23 9.65 -0.48 -11.95
CA GLU A 23 9.92 -0.26 -10.52
C GLU A 23 9.66 1.19 -10.07
N SER A 24 9.78 2.16 -11.00
CA SER A 24 9.51 3.57 -10.76
C SER A 24 8.06 3.85 -10.34
N GLN A 25 7.13 2.95 -10.67
CA GLN A 25 5.71 3.03 -10.34
C GLN A 25 5.40 2.50 -8.93
N MET A 26 6.38 1.92 -8.23
CA MET A 26 6.21 1.54 -6.83
C MET A 26 6.42 2.74 -5.91
N ALA A 27 5.63 2.82 -4.83
CA ALA A 27 5.89 3.79 -3.78
C ALA A 27 7.26 3.52 -3.11
N VAL A 28 7.85 4.54 -2.50
CA VAL A 28 9.20 4.43 -1.92
C VAL A 28 9.15 4.54 -0.41
N GLU A 29 9.79 3.60 0.31
CA GLU A 29 10.00 3.72 1.75
C GLU A 29 11.01 4.82 2.06
N VAL A 30 10.60 5.80 2.87
CA VAL A 30 11.46 6.93 3.30
C VAL A 30 11.88 6.82 4.77
N LYS A 31 11.09 6.14 5.60
CA LYS A 31 11.39 5.98 7.04
C LYS A 31 10.65 4.80 7.65
N ARG A 32 11.33 4.04 8.51
CA ARG A 32 10.73 2.99 9.35
C ARG A 32 10.70 3.37 10.83
N ALA A 33 9.61 3.03 11.51
CA ALA A 33 9.48 3.17 12.95
C ALA A 33 8.65 2.00 13.53
N GLY A 34 9.34 0.96 14.00
CA GLY A 34 8.70 -0.23 14.56
C GLY A 34 7.76 -0.90 13.54
N SER A 35 6.48 -1.00 13.90
CA SER A 35 5.45 -1.66 13.07
C SER A 35 4.88 -0.77 11.96
N ARG A 36 5.50 0.36 11.65
CA ARG A 36 5.06 1.28 10.58
C ARG A 36 6.18 1.66 9.63
N VAL A 37 5.81 1.82 8.38
CA VAL A 37 6.64 2.33 7.29
C VAL A 37 6.04 3.63 6.79
N THR A 38 6.86 4.66 6.67
CA THR A 38 6.50 5.90 5.98
C THR A 38 6.96 5.78 4.55
N ILE A 39 6.03 5.97 3.63
CA ILE A 39 6.27 5.94 2.20
C ILE A 39 6.04 7.32 1.60
N GLU A 40 6.69 7.56 0.46
CA GLU A 40 6.42 8.67 -0.43
C GLU A 40 5.88 8.12 -1.75
N ALA A 41 4.79 8.72 -2.23
CA ALA A 41 4.11 8.31 -3.44
C ALA A 41 3.63 9.52 -4.24
N ASP A 42 3.76 9.48 -5.57
CA ASP A 42 2.98 10.31 -6.47
C ASP A 42 1.57 9.70 -6.71
N ALA A 43 0.79 10.30 -7.60
CA ALA A 43 -0.58 9.84 -7.87
C ALA A 43 -0.62 8.44 -8.51
N ILE A 44 0.34 8.11 -9.35
CA ILE A 44 0.41 6.81 -10.04
C ILE A 44 0.83 5.74 -9.02
N GLN A 45 1.89 6.00 -8.27
CA GLN A 45 2.38 5.11 -7.21
C GLN A 45 1.32 4.84 -6.14
N LEU A 46 0.52 5.86 -5.80
CA LEU A 46 -0.59 5.72 -4.86
C LEU A 46 -1.70 4.82 -5.41
N GLN A 47 -2.03 4.94 -6.71
CA GLN A 47 -3.03 4.10 -7.36
C GLN A 47 -2.58 2.63 -7.38
N TYR A 48 -1.34 2.35 -7.77
CA TYR A 48 -0.80 0.99 -7.73
C TYR A 48 -0.80 0.39 -6.32
N LEU A 49 -0.36 1.15 -5.32
CA LEU A 49 -0.40 0.72 -3.93
C LEU A 49 -1.83 0.40 -3.48
N LYS A 50 -2.81 1.19 -3.89
CA LYS A 50 -4.23 0.98 -3.56
C LYS A 50 -4.76 -0.29 -4.20
N ASP A 51 -4.56 -0.49 -5.50
CA ASP A 51 -5.06 -1.67 -6.23
C ASP A 51 -4.49 -2.98 -5.67
N ASP A 52 -3.21 -2.95 -5.28
CA ASP A 52 -2.56 -4.07 -4.61
C ASP A 52 -3.14 -4.32 -3.21
N ALA A 53 -3.31 -3.26 -2.43
CA ALA A 53 -3.92 -3.34 -1.12
C ALA A 53 -5.36 -3.88 -1.20
N GLU A 54 -6.13 -3.50 -2.21
CA GLU A 54 -7.48 -4.02 -2.45
C GLU A 54 -7.47 -5.50 -2.83
N PHE A 55 -6.51 -5.95 -3.65
CA PHE A 55 -6.35 -7.36 -4.01
C PHE A 55 -6.11 -8.23 -2.77
N TYR A 56 -5.13 -7.86 -1.93
CA TYR A 56 -4.86 -8.59 -0.70
C TYR A 56 -6.03 -8.47 0.29
N ALA A 57 -6.70 -7.32 0.38
CA ALA A 57 -7.85 -7.15 1.29
C ALA A 57 -9.05 -8.06 0.94
N GLN A 58 -9.20 -8.47 -0.32
CA GLN A 58 -10.24 -9.40 -0.75
C GLN A 58 -9.99 -10.85 -0.29
N GLY A 59 -8.76 -11.16 0.18
CA GLY A 59 -8.43 -12.51 0.66
C GLY A 59 -8.43 -13.56 -0.46
N ASN A 60 -8.16 -13.15 -1.70
CA ASN A 60 -8.15 -14.03 -2.88
C ASN A 60 -6.90 -14.93 -2.97
N THR A 61 -6.12 -15.00 -1.90
CA THR A 61 -4.84 -15.72 -1.82
C THR A 61 -4.88 -16.63 -0.58
N ASP A 62 -5.02 -17.93 -0.81
CA ASP A 62 -5.18 -18.94 0.25
C ASP A 62 -3.99 -18.98 1.24
N ASP A 63 -2.81 -18.50 0.82
CA ASP A 63 -1.58 -18.50 1.62
C ASP A 63 -1.28 -17.16 2.31
N THR A 64 -2.09 -16.10 2.12
CA THR A 64 -1.78 -14.80 2.70
C THR A 64 -2.10 -14.74 4.20
N PRO A 65 -1.12 -14.38 5.06
CA PRO A 65 -1.35 -14.30 6.50
C PRO A 65 -2.43 -13.26 6.86
N ALA A 66 -3.27 -13.57 7.85
CA ALA A 66 -4.36 -12.69 8.27
C ALA A 66 -3.90 -11.28 8.71
N ALA A 67 -2.64 -11.14 9.16
CA ALA A 67 -2.05 -9.85 9.50
C ALA A 67 -1.85 -8.97 8.25
N VAL A 68 -1.46 -9.58 7.13
CA VAL A 68 -1.29 -8.92 5.83
C VAL A 68 -2.64 -8.48 5.30
N LEU A 69 -3.66 -9.35 5.33
CA LEU A 69 -5.02 -9.01 4.89
C LEU A 69 -5.59 -7.77 5.63
N ARG A 70 -5.40 -7.72 6.96
CA ARG A 70 -5.81 -6.56 7.78
C ARG A 70 -4.99 -5.31 7.45
N GLY A 71 -3.68 -5.47 7.25
CA GLY A 71 -2.79 -4.39 6.86
C GLY A 71 -3.20 -3.80 5.51
N ALA A 72 -3.42 -4.66 4.52
CA ALA A 72 -3.86 -4.32 3.17
C ALA A 72 -5.18 -3.55 3.18
N LYS A 73 -6.21 -4.05 3.88
CA LYS A 73 -7.48 -3.34 4.04
C LYS A 73 -7.27 -1.92 4.57
N ARG A 74 -6.40 -1.77 5.58
CA ARG A 74 -6.11 -0.46 6.15
C ARG A 74 -5.41 0.48 5.15
N VAL A 75 -4.51 -0.05 4.33
CA VAL A 75 -3.81 0.75 3.31
C VAL A 75 -4.77 1.20 2.21
N ALA A 76 -5.65 0.32 1.71
CA ALA A 76 -6.65 0.66 0.71
C ALA A 76 -7.56 1.81 1.19
N GLU A 77 -8.06 1.72 2.44
CA GLU A 77 -8.85 2.80 3.07
C GLU A 77 -8.08 4.13 3.14
N MET A 78 -6.79 4.08 3.44
CA MET A 78 -5.94 5.28 3.53
C MET A 78 -5.73 5.92 2.17
N CYS A 79 -5.46 5.14 1.12
CA CYS A 79 -5.32 5.64 -0.25
C CYS A 79 -6.63 6.29 -0.73
N ALA A 80 -7.77 5.61 -0.55
CA ALA A 80 -9.08 6.15 -0.93
C ALA A 80 -9.42 7.48 -0.21
N ALA A 81 -9.05 7.60 1.07
CA ALA A 81 -9.26 8.83 1.83
C ALA A 81 -8.42 10.01 1.32
N ILE A 82 -7.24 9.76 0.74
CA ILE A 82 -6.40 10.80 0.13
C ILE A 82 -6.99 11.25 -1.20
N GLU A 83 -7.36 10.30 -2.06
CA GLU A 83 -7.98 10.60 -3.36
C GLU A 83 -9.20 11.51 -3.19
N PHE A 84 -10.07 11.19 -2.23
CA PHE A 84 -11.24 12.01 -1.90
C PHE A 84 -10.87 13.46 -1.51
N ARG A 85 -9.79 13.66 -0.75
CA ARG A 85 -9.33 15.00 -0.34
C ARG A 85 -8.70 15.79 -1.47
N THR A 86 -8.12 15.12 -2.46
CA THR A 86 -7.54 15.78 -3.63
C THR A 86 -8.56 16.15 -4.71
N GLN A 87 -9.77 15.57 -4.65
CA GLN A 87 -10.86 15.84 -5.60
C GLN A 87 -11.91 16.82 -5.07
N ALA A 88 -11.84 17.21 -3.80
CA ALA A 88 -12.74 18.17 -3.13
C ALA A 88 -12.17 19.59 -3.13
#